data_AF-A0A1F4PG19-F1
#
_entry.id   AF-A0A1F4PG19-F1
#
_cell.length_a   1.000
_cell.length_b   1.000
_cell.length_c   1.000
_cell.angle_alpha   90.00
_cell.angle_beta   90.00
_cell.angle_gamma   90.00
#
_symmetry.space_group_name_H-M   'P 1'
#
loop_
_entity.id
_entity.type
_entity.pdbx_description
1 polymer ?
#
loop_
_entity_poly.entity_id
_entity_poly.type
_entity_poly.pdbx_seq_one_letter_code
_entity_poly.pdbx_strand_id
1 'polypeptide(L)'
;MIDTDIEAPPLLAQLVNKHQAVWIDFDNIDAWLAAQQGDHVLLFAGDPVRFPEAVDVAVVLPELQQVSASVGRPFGMAVAVPETAEALAKKFGSQRWPTLMFFRNGHYVTTLSGMHDWTDYLTLLAQALDAPTSRAPTIGIPVVSSQAQGASCH
;
A
#
# COMPACT_ATOMS: atom_id res chain seq x y z
N MET A 1 -1.89 -17.22 16.31
CA MET A 1 -1.97 -17.03 14.84
C MET A 1 -3.42 -17.10 14.50
N ILE A 2 -4.05 -15.97 14.19
CA ILE A 2 -5.44 -15.98 13.73
C ILE A 2 -5.34 -16.34 12.25
N ASP A 3 -5.49 -17.63 11.95
CA ASP A 3 -5.89 -18.08 10.61
C ASP A 3 -7.33 -17.60 10.45
N THR A 4 -7.49 -16.34 10.06
CA THR A 4 -8.75 -15.89 9.49
C THR A 4 -8.71 -16.49 8.09
N ASP A 5 -9.59 -17.48 7.81
CA ASP A 5 -9.84 -17.97 6.44
C ASP A 5 -10.40 -16.79 5.63
N ILE A 6 -9.51 -15.90 5.19
CA ILE A 6 -9.84 -14.77 4.35
C ILE A 6 -10.08 -15.37 2.96
N GLU A 7 -11.34 -15.33 2.54
CA GLU A 7 -11.74 -15.72 1.19
C GLU A 7 -11.16 -14.70 0.20
N ALA A 8 -9.96 -15.00 -0.29
CA ALA A 8 -9.21 -14.17 -1.23
C ALA A 8 -8.74 -15.00 -2.42
N PRO A 9 -8.59 -14.36 -3.60
CA PRO A 9 -7.93 -14.95 -4.74
C PRO A 9 -6.57 -15.56 -4.38
N PRO A 10 -6.21 -16.72 -4.94
CA PRO A 10 -4.97 -17.42 -4.59
C PRO A 10 -3.72 -16.55 -4.71
N LEU A 11 -3.65 -15.63 -5.67
CA LEU A 11 -2.48 -14.76 -5.85
C LEU A 11 -2.38 -13.65 -4.79
N LEU A 12 -3.50 -13.16 -4.25
CA LEU A 12 -3.45 -12.25 -3.09
C LEU A 12 -3.02 -13.00 -1.83
N ALA A 13 -3.53 -14.21 -1.62
CA ALA A 13 -3.09 -15.06 -0.52
C ALA A 13 -1.60 -15.42 -0.63
N GLN A 14 -1.05 -15.59 -1.84
CA GLN A 14 0.37 -15.83 -2.05
C GLN A 14 1.26 -14.66 -1.63
N LEU A 15 0.81 -13.41 -1.78
CA LEU A 15 1.55 -12.25 -1.27
C LEU A 15 1.80 -12.36 0.24
N VAL A 16 0.77 -12.76 0.98
CA VAL A 16 0.85 -12.94 2.44
C VAL A 16 1.68 -14.16 2.79
N ASN A 17 1.38 -15.30 2.17
CA ASN A 17 1.98 -16.59 2.52
C ASN A 17 3.45 -16.73 2.12
N LYS A 18 3.88 -16.07 1.02
CA LYS A 18 5.24 -16.23 0.47
C LYS A 18 6.09 -14.97 0.55
N HIS A 19 5.46 -13.79 0.54
CA HIS A 19 6.19 -12.52 0.42
C HIS A 19 6.05 -11.63 1.65
N GLN A 20 5.70 -12.23 2.80
CA GLN A 20 5.60 -11.56 4.10
C GLN A 20 4.65 -10.36 4.12
N ALA A 21 3.72 -10.29 3.16
CA ALA A 21 2.68 -9.28 3.21
C ALA A 21 1.73 -9.57 4.38
N VAL A 22 1.03 -8.53 4.84
CA VAL A 22 0.02 -8.65 5.91
C VAL A 22 -1.35 -8.27 5.37
N TRP A 23 -2.39 -8.94 5.87
CA TRP A 23 -3.78 -8.58 5.59
C TRP A 23 -4.17 -7.32 6.37
N ILE A 24 -4.77 -6.36 5.67
CA ILE A 24 -5.19 -5.07 6.22
C ILE A 24 -6.68 -4.85 6.03
N ASP A 25 -7.37 -4.50 7.11
CA ASP A 25 -8.77 -4.14 7.14
C ASP A 25 -8.97 -2.87 7.99
N PHE A 26 -10.21 -2.58 8.38
CA PHE A 26 -10.50 -1.43 9.23
C PHE A 26 -10.02 -1.58 10.67
N ASP A 27 -9.92 -2.81 11.17
CA ASP A 27 -9.63 -3.07 12.58
C ASP A 27 -8.14 -2.96 12.86
N ASN A 28 -7.30 -3.22 11.86
CA ASN A 28 -5.85 -3.25 12.05
C ASN A 28 -5.07 -2.14 11.33
N ILE A 29 -5.67 -1.38 10.39
CA ILE A 29 -4.91 -0.43 9.57
C ILE A 29 -4.23 0.67 10.41
N ASP A 30 -4.90 1.22 11.41
CA ASP A 30 -4.34 2.30 12.22
C ASP A 30 -3.15 1.81 13.05
N ALA A 31 -3.28 0.61 13.63
CA ALA A 31 -2.21 -0.05 14.38
C ALA A 31 -1.04 -0.42 13.45
N TRP A 32 -1.33 -0.92 12.25
CA TRP A 32 -0.33 -1.22 11.24
C TRP A 32 0.42 0.04 10.83
N LEU A 33 -0.27 1.12 10.46
CA LEU A 33 0.35 2.40 10.07
C LEU A 33 1.23 2.95 11.19
N ALA A 34 0.76 2.95 12.44
CA ALA A 34 1.50 3.46 13.58
C ALA A 34 2.79 2.66 13.88
N ALA A 35 2.84 1.38 13.51
CA ALA A 35 4.00 0.51 13.72
C ALA A 35 5.04 0.58 12.58
N GLN A 36 4.67 1.12 11.40
CA GLN A 36 5.54 1.07 10.23
C GLN A 36 6.70 2.07 10.29
N GLN A 37 7.87 1.60 9.86
CA GLN A 37 9.06 2.41 9.59
C GLN A 37 9.53 2.17 8.16
N GLY A 38 10.03 3.21 7.48
CA GLY A 38 10.40 3.13 6.08
C GLY A 38 9.20 3.08 5.13
N ASP A 39 9.46 2.65 3.89
CA ASP A 39 8.47 2.62 2.82
C ASP A 39 7.63 1.34 2.85
N HIS A 40 6.33 1.47 2.64
CA HIS A 40 5.36 0.38 2.60
C HIS A 40 4.37 0.58 1.46
N VAL A 41 3.96 -0.53 0.84
CA VAL A 41 2.99 -0.55 -0.25
C VAL A 41 1.81 -1.43 0.14
N LEU A 42 0.62 -0.83 0.16
CA LEU A 42 -0.65 -1.53 0.40
C LEU A 42 -1.40 -1.72 -0.92
N LEU A 43 -1.61 -2.97 -1.32
CA LEU A 43 -2.41 -3.33 -2.49
C LEU A 43 -3.89 -3.38 -2.15
N PHE A 44 -4.66 -2.61 -2.89
CA PHE A 44 -6.11 -2.68 -2.98
C PHE A 44 -6.47 -3.31 -4.32
N ALA A 45 -6.67 -4.62 -4.31
CA ALA A 45 -6.97 -5.38 -5.53
C ALA A 45 -8.37 -5.11 -6.09
N GLY A 46 -9.34 -4.85 -5.20
CA GLY A 46 -10.75 -4.81 -5.58
C GLY A 46 -11.30 -6.21 -5.83
N ASP A 47 -12.51 -6.29 -6.39
CA ASP A 47 -13.11 -7.56 -6.79
C ASP A 47 -12.39 -8.10 -8.04
N PRO A 48 -11.72 -9.27 -7.95
CA PRO A 48 -10.98 -9.89 -9.06
C PRO A 48 -11.86 -10.25 -10.26
N VAL A 49 -13.17 -10.44 -10.07
CA VAL A 49 -14.11 -10.69 -11.18
C VAL A 49 -14.36 -9.42 -11.98
N ARG A 50 -14.36 -8.27 -11.29
CA ARG A 50 -14.56 -6.94 -11.90
C ARG A 50 -13.26 -6.34 -12.44
N PHE A 51 -12.14 -6.65 -11.79
CA PHE A 51 -10.81 -6.12 -12.07
C PHE A 51 -9.82 -7.28 -12.22
N PRO A 52 -9.89 -8.05 -13.33
CA PRO A 52 -9.01 -9.20 -13.55
C PRO A 52 -7.52 -8.81 -13.53
N GLU A 53 -7.17 -7.58 -13.91
CA GLU A 53 -5.81 -7.04 -13.87
C GLU A 53 -5.23 -6.92 -12.45
N ALA A 54 -6.07 -6.98 -11.41
CA ALA A 54 -5.61 -7.02 -10.02
C ALA A 54 -4.77 -8.27 -9.73
N VAL A 55 -5.06 -9.37 -10.43
CA VAL A 55 -4.29 -10.62 -10.36
C VAL A 55 -2.89 -10.40 -10.93
N ASP A 56 -2.76 -9.67 -12.02
CA ASP A 56 -1.46 -9.33 -12.63
C ASP A 56 -0.65 -8.41 -11.71
N VAL A 57 -1.28 -7.38 -11.13
CA VAL A 57 -0.61 -6.50 -10.17
C VAL A 57 -0.12 -7.27 -8.94
N ALA A 58 -0.89 -8.26 -8.46
CA ALA A 58 -0.46 -9.12 -7.35
C ALA A 58 0.77 -9.98 -7.69
N VAL A 59 0.95 -10.38 -8.96
CA VAL A 59 2.15 -11.10 -9.41
C VAL A 59 3.34 -10.16 -9.57
N VAL A 60 3.11 -8.93 -10.04
CA VAL A 60 4.15 -7.95 -10.34
C VAL A 60 4.72 -7.31 -9.07
N LEU A 61 3.89 -7.11 -8.04
CA LEU A 61 4.27 -6.38 -6.83
C LEU A 61 5.51 -6.97 -6.10
N PRO A 62 5.65 -8.30 -5.91
CA PRO A 62 6.87 -8.89 -5.35
C PRO A 62 8.12 -8.69 -6.22
N GLU A 63 7.97 -8.65 -7.54
CA GLU A 63 9.10 -8.40 -8.44
C GLU A 63 9.58 -6.96 -8.34
N LEU A 64 8.65 -6.00 -8.22
CA LEU A 64 8.96 -4.61 -7.92
C LEU A 64 9.70 -4.46 -6.59
N GLN A 65 9.28 -5.20 -5.57
CA GLN A 65 9.94 -5.22 -4.27
C GLN A 65 11.38 -5.71 -4.38
N GLN A 66 11.61 -6.81 -5.09
CA GLN A 66 12.95 -7.37 -5.30
C GLN A 66 13.87 -6.40 -6.03
N VAL A 67 13.39 -5.77 -7.12
CA VAL A 67 14.18 -4.80 -7.89
C VAL A 67 14.50 -3.57 -7.03
N SER A 68 13.52 -3.01 -6.32
CA SER A 68 13.72 -1.87 -5.43
C SER A 68 14.72 -2.18 -4.31
N ALA A 69 14.61 -3.37 -3.70
CA ALA A 69 15.54 -3.83 -2.68
C ALA A 69 16.98 -3.97 -3.23
N SER A 70 17.15 -4.45 -4.46
CA SER A 70 18.47 -4.60 -5.10
C SER A 70 19.22 -3.28 -5.29
N VAL A 71 18.48 -2.16 -5.37
CA VAL A 71 19.05 -0.80 -5.46
C VAL A 71 19.05 -0.07 -4.11
N GLY A 72 18.86 -0.79 -3.00
CA GLY A 72 18.92 -0.24 -1.65
C GLY A 72 17.67 0.52 -1.21
N ARG A 73 16.51 0.26 -1.84
CA ARG A 73 15.22 0.90 -1.53
C ARG A 73 14.16 -0.14 -1.16
N PRO A 74 14.38 -0.96 -0.13
CA PRO A 74 13.40 -1.98 0.26
C PRO A 74 12.10 -1.32 0.74
N PHE A 75 10.97 -1.99 0.51
CA PHE A 75 9.68 -1.61 1.07
C PHE A 75 8.92 -2.83 1.57
N GLY A 76 8.11 -2.66 2.61
CA GLY A 76 7.20 -3.71 3.09
C GLY A 76 5.92 -3.77 2.26
N MET A 77 5.24 -4.90 2.28
CA MET A 77 3.99 -5.10 1.54
C MET A 77 2.82 -5.38 2.47
N ALA A 78 1.65 -4.94 2.05
CA ALA A 78 0.40 -5.27 2.69
C ALA A 78 -0.70 -5.44 1.62
N VAL A 79 -1.75 -6.16 1.96
CA VAL A 79 -2.87 -6.42 1.07
C VAL A 79 -4.16 -6.13 1.81
N ALA A 80 -5.03 -5.32 1.20
CA ALA A 80 -6.35 -5.06 1.76
C ALA A 80 -7.22 -6.32 1.69
N VAL A 81 -7.91 -6.65 2.78
CA VAL A 81 -8.89 -7.75 2.81
C VAL A 81 -9.98 -7.47 1.77
N PRO A 82 -10.25 -8.40 0.82
CA PRO A 82 -11.15 -8.12 -0.31
C PRO A 82 -12.52 -7.56 0.08
N GLU A 83 -13.12 -8.09 1.15
CA GLU A 83 -14.43 -7.67 1.66
C GLU A 83 -14.47 -6.19 2.08
N THR A 84 -13.39 -5.68 2.67
CA THR A 84 -13.34 -4.30 3.21
C THR A 84 -12.56 -3.33 2.31
N ALA A 85 -11.83 -3.85 1.32
CA ALA A 85 -10.93 -3.10 0.47
C ALA A 85 -11.60 -1.88 -0.18
N GLU A 86 -12.82 -2.02 -0.72
CA GLU A 86 -13.52 -0.91 -1.38
C GLU A 86 -13.81 0.27 -0.44
N ALA A 87 -14.37 -0.03 0.72
CA ALA A 87 -14.69 0.99 1.71
C ALA A 87 -13.40 1.62 2.28
N LEU A 88 -12.34 0.83 2.45
CA LEU A 88 -11.07 1.28 2.98
C LEU A 88 -10.32 2.19 1.98
N ALA A 89 -10.28 1.84 0.70
CA ALA A 89 -9.68 2.67 -0.34
C ALA A 89 -10.35 4.07 -0.44
N LYS A 90 -11.67 4.13 -0.24
CA LYS A 90 -12.42 5.41 -0.19
C LYS A 90 -11.96 6.31 0.95
N LYS A 91 -11.53 5.77 2.10
CA LYS A 91 -10.94 6.56 3.21
C LYS A 91 -9.60 7.21 2.86
N PHE A 92 -8.94 6.74 1.82
CA PHE A 92 -7.73 7.37 1.25
C PHE A 92 -8.01 8.14 -0.04
N GLY A 93 -9.28 8.26 -0.44
CA GLY A 93 -9.70 9.03 -1.61
C GLY A 93 -9.44 8.32 -2.94
N SER A 94 -9.08 7.04 -2.92
CA SER A 94 -8.94 6.26 -4.15
C SER A 94 -10.28 5.67 -4.57
N GLN A 95 -10.52 5.74 -5.88
CA GLN A 95 -11.71 5.20 -6.55
C GLN A 95 -11.32 4.35 -7.78
N ARG A 96 -10.02 4.11 -7.97
CA ARG A 96 -9.48 3.34 -9.09
C ARG A 96 -8.95 2.00 -8.59
N TRP A 97 -9.11 0.99 -9.42
CA TRP A 97 -8.78 -0.40 -9.12
C TRP A 97 -7.97 -1.00 -10.26
N PRO A 98 -7.06 -1.94 -9.97
CA PRO A 98 -6.39 -2.10 -8.67
C PRO A 98 -5.60 -0.83 -8.30
N THR A 99 -5.23 -0.66 -7.04
CA THR A 99 -4.37 0.47 -6.64
C THR A 99 -3.32 0.06 -5.60
N LEU A 100 -2.10 0.53 -5.80
CA LEU A 100 -0.98 0.45 -4.87
C LEU A 100 -0.89 1.79 -4.14
N MET A 101 -1.10 1.76 -2.83
CA MET A 101 -0.95 2.95 -1.98
C MET A 101 0.39 2.92 -1.27
N PHE A 102 1.12 4.02 -1.38
CA PHE A 102 2.45 4.18 -0.81
C PHE A 102 2.37 4.92 0.52
N PHE A 103 3.07 4.38 1.51
CA PHE A 103 3.20 4.95 2.84
C PHE A 103 4.67 5.03 3.22
N ARG A 104 5.03 6.05 4.00
CA ARG A 104 6.35 6.22 4.59
C ARG A 104 6.21 6.53 6.07
N ASN A 105 6.78 5.69 6.92
CA ASN A 105 6.66 5.83 8.39
C ASN A 105 5.20 5.99 8.84
N GLY A 106 4.29 5.21 8.24
CA GLY A 106 2.85 5.29 8.51
C GLY A 106 2.10 6.47 7.88
N HIS A 107 2.79 7.38 7.18
CA HIS A 107 2.16 8.52 6.52
C HIS A 107 1.93 8.26 5.04
N TYR A 108 0.79 8.69 4.53
CA TYR A 108 0.45 8.59 3.11
C TYR A 108 1.48 9.34 2.24
N VAL A 109 1.81 8.79 1.07
CA VAL A 109 2.71 9.40 0.08
C VAL A 109 1.95 9.65 -1.21
N THR A 110 1.54 8.59 -1.91
CA THR A 110 0.84 8.65 -3.20
C THR A 110 0.14 7.32 -3.51
N THR A 111 -0.55 7.25 -4.65
CA THR A 111 -1.13 6.02 -5.19
C THR A 111 -0.67 5.79 -6.64
N LEU A 112 -0.48 4.53 -7.02
CA LEU A 112 -0.33 4.07 -8.39
C LEU A 112 -1.49 3.14 -8.72
N SER A 113 -2.30 3.47 -9.73
CA SER A 113 -3.54 2.72 -10.01
C SER A 113 -3.52 2.10 -11.41
N GLY A 114 -4.01 0.87 -11.49
CA GLY A 114 -4.06 0.08 -12.72
C GLY A 114 -2.80 -0.74 -12.96
N MET A 115 -2.85 -1.52 -14.03
CA MET A 115 -1.68 -2.20 -14.58
C MET A 115 -0.92 -1.24 -15.51
N HIS A 116 0.41 -1.36 -15.54
CA HIS A 116 1.31 -0.59 -16.37
C HIS A 116 2.32 -1.51 -17.04
N ASP A 117 2.95 -1.04 -18.12
CA ASP A 117 4.11 -1.72 -18.68
C ASP A 117 5.28 -1.71 -17.69
N TRP A 118 6.14 -2.73 -17.77
CA TRP A 118 7.21 -2.94 -16.78
C TRP A 118 8.13 -1.72 -16.59
N THR A 119 8.60 -1.11 -17.67
CA THR A 119 9.49 0.07 -17.62
C THR A 119 8.80 1.27 -16.97
N ASP A 120 7.51 1.45 -17.26
CA ASP A 120 6.70 2.51 -16.66
C ASP A 120 6.49 2.23 -15.17
N TYR A 121 6.23 0.97 -14.80
CA TYR A 121 6.10 0.54 -13.42
C TYR A 121 7.34 0.88 -12.59
N LEU A 122 8.54 0.60 -13.10
CA LEU A 122 9.79 0.94 -12.42
C LEU A 122 9.98 2.46 -12.26
N THR A 123 9.61 3.22 -13.29
CA THR A 123 9.70 4.69 -13.25
C THR A 123 8.72 5.27 -12.23
N LEU A 124 7.47 4.80 -12.25
CA LEU A 124 6.42 5.25 -11.33
C LEU A 124 6.70 4.82 -9.89
N LEU A 125 7.26 3.62 -9.70
CA LEU A 125 7.74 3.15 -8.40
C LEU A 125 8.83 4.06 -7.85
N ALA A 126 9.86 4.36 -8.64
CA ALA A 126 10.94 5.26 -8.21
C ALA A 126 10.40 6.65 -7.84
N GLN A 127 9.51 7.21 -8.67
CA GLN A 127 8.86 8.48 -8.38
C GLN A 127 8.03 8.44 -7.08
N ALA A 128 7.28 7.36 -6.85
CA ALA A 128 6.50 7.19 -5.63
C ALA A 128 7.39 7.07 -4.39
N LEU A 129 8.50 6.34 -4.50
CA LEU A 129 9.48 6.21 -3.42
C LEU A 129 10.28 7.50 -3.20
N ASP A 130 10.43 8.40 -4.17
CA ASP A 130 11.11 9.68 -3.97
C ASP A 130 10.17 10.81 -3.53
N ALA A 131 8.86 10.64 -3.70
CA ALA A 131 7.87 11.61 -3.29
C ALA A 131 7.88 11.86 -1.77
N PRO A 132 7.63 13.11 -1.32
CA PRO A 132 7.46 13.40 0.09
C PRO A 132 6.13 12.83 0.60
N THR A 133 6.01 12.67 1.93
CA THR A 133 4.72 12.36 2.55
C THR A 133 3.73 13.49 2.29
N SER A 134 2.47 13.13 2.10
CA SER A 134 1.40 14.06 1.76
C SER A 134 0.11 13.68 2.49
N ARG A 135 -0.94 14.48 2.33
CA ARG A 135 -2.26 14.14 2.83
C ARG A 135 -2.99 13.30 1.77
N ALA A 136 -3.59 12.20 2.21
CA ALA A 136 -4.54 11.49 1.35
C ALA A 136 -5.64 12.48 0.90
N PRO A 137 -6.09 12.42 -0.36
CA PRO A 137 -7.01 13.40 -0.95
C PRO A 137 -8.46 13.35 -0.40
N THR A 138 -8.67 12.95 0.86
CA THR A 138 -9.99 12.82 1.47
C THR A 138 -10.56 14.11 2.05
N ILE A 139 -11.90 14.15 2.13
CA ILE A 139 -12.68 15.32 2.55
C ILE A 139 -12.73 15.50 4.08
N GLY A 140 -12.21 14.60 4.92
CA GLY A 140 -12.30 14.84 6.36
C GLY A 140 -11.71 13.81 7.31
N ILE A 141 -10.40 13.83 7.53
CA ILE A 141 -9.81 13.33 8.78
C ILE A 141 -8.86 14.41 9.34
N PRO A 142 -9.15 14.99 10.52
CA PRO A 142 -8.22 15.89 11.20
C PRO A 142 -7.08 15.07 11.81
N VAL A 143 -5.84 15.53 11.61
CA VAL A 143 -4.64 14.88 12.12
C VAL A 143 -4.37 15.33 13.55
N VAL A 144 -4.12 14.40 14.46
CA VAL A 144 -3.35 14.68 15.68
C VAL A 144 -1.92 14.92 15.22
N SER A 145 -1.55 16.19 15.06
CA SER A 145 -0.18 16.56 14.74
C SER A 145 0.69 16.25 15.95
N SER A 146 1.48 15.18 15.89
CA SER A 146 2.68 15.06 16.71
C SER A 146 3.61 16.20 16.30
N GLN A 147 3.70 17.21 17.16
CA GLN A 147 4.64 18.32 17.01
C GLN A 147 6.06 17.77 16.89
N ALA A 148 6.62 17.81 15.69
CA ALA A 148 8.06 17.86 15.53
C ALA A 148 8.53 19.20 16.13
N GLN A 149 9.03 19.14 17.37
CA GLN A 149 9.77 20.25 17.97
C GLN A 149 11.12 20.35 17.25
N GLY A 150 11.12 21.09 16.15
CA GLY A 150 12.31 21.59 15.51
C GLY A 150 12.65 22.98 16.04
N ALA A 151 13.95 23.17 16.27
CA ALA A 151 14.68 24.43 16.22
C ALA A 151 14.55 25.42 17.39
N SER A 152 15.64 25.54 18.15
CA SER A 152 16.19 26.86 18.44
C SER A 152 17.62 26.93 17.90
N CYS A 153 17.79 27.65 16.80
CA CYS A 153 19.04 28.34 16.50
C CYS A 153 18.94 29.72 17.15
N HIS A 154 19.87 30.07 18.03
CA HIS A 154 20.57 31.36 18.15
C HIS A 154 21.58 31.30 19.28
#